data_AF-A0AAE1HF46-F1
#
_entry.id   AF-A0AAE1HF46-F1
#
_cell.length_a   1.000
_cell.length_b   1.000
_cell.length_c   1.000
_cell.angle_alpha   90.00
_cell.angle_beta   90.00
_cell.angle_gamma   90.00
#
_symmetry.space_group_name_H-M   'P 1'
#
loop_
_entity.id
_entity.type
_entity.pdbx_description
1 polymer ?
#
loop_
_entity_poly.entity_id
_entity_poly.type
_entity_poly.pdbx_seq_one_letter_code
_entity_poly.pdbx_strand_id
1 'polypeptide(L)'
;MHPLAGGDKFIERLPIVVTGENWEQLLGARIIKDGTGQAQAEEVFSQVQAWGCTDSVWAVCTDTTSSNTGTTKGAVVRLEVLLQRKLVYFACRHHLLDLIPKNIFGKMIEPSSSPDLGALCRRFKSEWPDMDKTNFKAAVCVDDTNPLGLPSTDVEKKHIRADYEYLLELAIIFLGGTPPGGVKFRPPLALSSARFMGRIIY
;
A
#
# COMPACT_ATOMS: atom_id res chain seq x y z
N MET A 1 13.66 7.07 -32.80
CA MET A 1 14.58 6.06 -32.25
C MET A 1 15.88 6.76 -31.89
N HIS A 2 16.09 7.06 -30.61
CA HIS A 2 17.36 7.44 -30.00
C HIS A 2 17.21 7.16 -28.49
N PRO A 3 18.15 6.44 -27.85
CA PRO A 3 18.04 6.03 -26.46
C PRO A 3 18.56 7.14 -25.53
N LEU A 4 17.85 7.43 -24.44
CA LEU A 4 18.40 8.16 -23.30
C LEU A 4 18.52 7.20 -22.13
N ALA A 5 19.61 6.43 -22.14
CA ALA A 5 20.15 5.77 -20.96
C ALA A 5 20.95 6.82 -20.17
N GLY A 6 20.31 7.41 -19.15
CA GLY A 6 20.97 8.08 -18.04
C GLY A 6 20.66 7.29 -16.79
N GLY A 7 21.64 6.58 -16.24
CA GLY A 7 21.48 5.73 -15.06
C GLY A 7 21.36 6.55 -13.79
N ASP A 8 20.14 6.90 -13.39
CA ASP A 8 19.88 7.27 -12.01
C ASP A 8 20.11 6.03 -11.14
N LYS A 9 21.14 6.07 -10.28
CA LYS A 9 21.33 5.04 -9.26
C LYS A 9 20.05 4.93 -8.45
N PHE A 10 19.47 3.73 -8.35
CA PHE A 10 18.34 3.48 -7.47
C PHE A 10 18.79 3.77 -6.03
N ILE A 11 18.18 4.78 -5.39
CA ILE A 11 18.50 5.18 -4.02
C ILE A 11 17.47 4.54 -3.09
N GLU A 12 17.92 3.63 -2.24
CA GLU A 12 17.08 3.03 -1.20
C GLU A 12 16.91 4.00 -0.03
N ARG A 13 15.66 4.20 0.38
CA ARG A 13 15.30 5.08 1.50
C ARG A 13 14.53 4.32 2.55
N LEU A 14 14.93 4.49 3.81
CA LEU A 14 14.31 3.88 4.98
C LEU A 14 13.69 4.96 5.87
N PRO A 15 12.36 5.13 5.84
CA PRO A 15 11.67 5.97 6.82
C PRO A 15 11.65 5.27 8.18
N ILE A 16 12.04 5.99 9.23
CA ILE A 16 12.06 5.49 10.60
C ILE A 16 11.18 6.40 11.45
N VAL A 17 10.11 5.82 11.99
CA VAL A 17 9.14 6.51 12.84
C VAL A 17 9.13 5.83 14.19
N VAL A 18 9.24 6.62 15.26
CA VAL A 18 9.01 6.15 16.63
C VAL A 18 7.62 6.58 17.03
N THR A 19 6.89 5.68 17.70
CA THR A 19 5.52 5.92 18.16
C THR A 19 5.44 5.67 19.65
N GLY A 20 4.60 6.44 20.33
CA GLY A 20 4.28 6.27 21.75
C GLY A 20 2.80 6.52 21.99
N GLU A 21 2.42 6.73 23.25
CA GLU A 21 1.02 6.98 23.61
C GLU A 21 0.54 8.30 22.99
N ASN A 22 -0.31 8.20 21.96
CA ASN A 22 -0.92 9.32 21.24
C ASN A 22 0.07 10.25 20.49
N TRP A 23 1.29 9.80 20.20
CA TRP A 23 2.24 10.58 19.42
C TRP A 23 3.08 9.71 18.48
N GLU A 24 3.60 10.36 17.43
CA GLU A 24 4.56 9.79 16.49
C GLU A 24 5.62 10.83 16.14
N GLN A 25 6.85 10.36 15.89
CA GLN A 25 7.97 11.20 15.47
C GLN A 25 8.72 10.52 14.34
N LEU A 26 8.79 11.18 13.18
CA LEU A 26 9.70 10.79 12.10
C LEU A 26 11.13 11.15 12.51
N LEU A 27 11.98 10.14 12.71
CA LEU A 27 13.40 10.33 12.97
C LEU A 27 14.18 10.66 11.68
N GLY A 28 13.65 10.20 10.54
CA GLY A 28 14.15 10.57 9.21
C GLY A 28 13.81 9.56 8.13
N ALA A 29 14.03 9.96 6.87
CA ALA A 29 14.01 9.09 5.70
C ALA A 29 15.45 8.88 5.21
N ARG A 30 16.13 7.89 5.80
CA ARG A 30 17.57 7.68 5.68
C ARG A 30 17.91 6.97 4.38
N ILE A 31 18.99 7.40 3.72
CA ILE A 31 19.50 6.69 2.55
C ILE A 31 20.33 5.51 3.07
N ILE A 32 19.97 4.30 2.66
CA ILE A 32 20.70 3.08 3.03
C ILE A 32 21.45 2.53 1.82
N LYS A 33 22.54 1.80 2.09
CA LYS A 33 23.41 1.23 1.04
C LYS A 33 22.68 0.26 0.12
N ASP A 34 21.76 -0.53 0.68
CA ASP A 34 20.98 -1.57 0.01
C ASP A 34 19.73 -1.91 0.87
N GLY A 35 18.79 -2.66 0.30
CA GLY A 35 17.58 -3.11 0.98
C GLY A 35 17.75 -4.37 1.85
N THR A 36 18.96 -4.73 2.26
CA THR A 36 19.17 -5.92 3.10
C THR A 36 18.70 -5.68 4.54
N GLY A 37 18.28 -6.75 5.21
CA GLY A 37 17.88 -6.67 6.62
C GLY A 37 18.99 -6.16 7.54
N GLN A 38 20.26 -6.39 7.18
CA GLN A 38 21.39 -5.85 7.94
C GLN A 38 21.50 -4.34 7.83
N ALA A 39 21.48 -3.79 6.61
CA ALA A 39 21.55 -2.34 6.40
C ALA A 39 20.39 -1.62 7.11
N GLN A 40 19.20 -2.20 7.05
CA GLN A 40 18.02 -1.65 7.71
C GLN A 40 18.14 -1.67 9.24
N ALA A 41 18.55 -2.80 9.83
CA ALA A 41 18.67 -2.92 11.29
C ALA A 41 19.75 -1.98 11.87
N GLU A 42 20.90 -1.88 11.21
CA GLU A 42 22.00 -1.00 11.62
C GLU A 42 21.56 0.48 11.60
N GLU A 43 20.88 0.90 10.53
CA GLU A 43 20.38 2.28 10.43
C GLU A 43 19.28 2.58 11.46
N VAL A 44 18.33 1.66 11.66
CA VAL A 44 17.28 1.82 12.69
C VAL A 44 17.91 1.95 14.07
N PHE A 45 18.86 1.08 14.42
CA PHE A 45 19.53 1.13 15.72
C PHE A 45 20.28 2.46 15.90
N SER A 46 21.02 2.91 14.88
CA SER A 46 21.72 4.20 14.89
C SER A 46 20.77 5.37 15.17
N GLN A 47 19.61 5.41 14.51
CA GLN A 47 18.62 6.48 14.71
C GLN A 47 17.98 6.43 16.11
N VAL A 48 17.61 5.24 16.59
CA VAL A 48 17.03 5.05 17.92
C VAL A 48 18.05 5.39 19.02
N GLN A 49 19.32 5.05 18.82
CA GLN A 49 20.42 5.41 19.72
C GLN A 49 20.67 6.92 19.73
N ALA A 50 20.73 7.56 18.56
CA ALA A 50 20.91 9.00 18.45
C ALA A 50 19.74 9.78 19.06
N TRP A 51 18.51 9.25 18.98
CA TRP A 51 17.34 9.80 19.65
C TRP A 51 17.33 9.53 21.16
N GLY A 52 18.07 8.52 21.63
CA GLY A 52 18.17 8.16 23.05
C GLY A 52 17.00 7.32 23.57
N CYS A 53 16.33 6.54 22.72
CA CYS A 53 15.18 5.73 23.12
C CYS A 53 15.38 4.21 23.03
N THR A 54 16.62 3.72 22.94
CA THR A 54 16.95 2.28 22.84
C THR A 54 16.26 1.43 23.90
N ASP A 55 16.17 1.94 25.13
CA ASP A 55 15.54 1.20 26.24
C ASP A 55 14.02 1.19 26.22
N SER A 56 13.41 2.03 25.40
CA SER A 56 11.95 2.17 25.28
C SER A 56 11.37 1.49 24.05
N VAL A 57 12.22 0.93 23.16
CA VAL A 57 11.74 0.17 22.00
C VAL A 57 11.33 -1.23 22.43
N TRP A 58 10.03 -1.50 22.39
CA TRP A 58 9.42 -2.79 22.72
C TRP A 58 8.75 -3.49 21.55
N ALA A 59 8.46 -2.75 20.48
CA ALA A 59 7.75 -3.24 19.33
C ALA A 59 8.28 -2.65 18.03
N VAL A 60 8.05 -3.38 16.93
CA VAL A 60 8.37 -2.93 15.58
C VAL A 60 7.20 -3.23 14.65
N CYS A 61 6.87 -2.26 13.79
CA CYS A 61 5.89 -2.42 12.70
C CYS A 61 6.61 -2.28 11.36
N THR A 62 6.59 -3.33 10.53
CA THR A 62 7.23 -3.32 9.21
C THR A 62 6.47 -4.19 8.20
N ASP A 63 6.73 -4.04 6.90
CA ASP A 63 6.17 -4.92 5.89
C ASP A 63 6.70 -6.37 6.02
N THR A 64 5.96 -7.34 5.47
CA THR A 64 6.25 -8.77 5.66
C THR A 64 7.25 -9.32 4.64
N THR A 65 8.07 -8.47 4.00
CA THR A 65 9.12 -8.98 3.11
C THR A 65 10.18 -9.76 3.88
N SER A 66 10.91 -10.63 3.19
CA SER A 66 11.92 -11.49 3.80
C SER A 66 13.13 -10.72 4.33
N SER A 67 13.46 -9.55 3.75
CA SER A 67 14.51 -8.66 4.26
C SER A 67 14.16 -8.10 5.63
N ASN A 68 12.88 -7.88 5.93
CA ASN A 68 12.41 -7.45 7.25
C ASN A 68 12.21 -8.61 8.22
N THR A 69 11.51 -9.66 7.78
CA THR A 69 10.94 -10.72 8.64
C THR A 69 11.70 -12.05 8.61
N GLY A 70 12.75 -12.17 7.79
CA GLY A 70 13.53 -13.40 7.67
C GLY A 70 14.06 -13.90 9.01
N THR A 71 13.83 -15.17 9.32
CA THR A 71 14.11 -15.77 10.64
C THR A 71 15.56 -15.70 11.09
N THR A 72 16.51 -15.61 10.17
CA THR A 72 17.95 -15.56 10.47
C THR A 72 18.64 -14.29 9.96
N LYS A 73 18.13 -13.70 8.88
CA LYS A 73 18.78 -12.56 8.19
C LYS A 73 17.90 -11.31 8.12
N GLY A 74 16.68 -11.37 8.64
CA GLY A 74 15.73 -10.26 8.64
C GLY A 74 16.18 -9.11 9.53
N ALA A 75 15.74 -7.89 9.19
CA ALA A 75 16.03 -6.69 9.94
C ALA A 75 15.58 -6.78 11.40
N VAL A 76 14.40 -7.35 11.65
CA VAL A 76 13.85 -7.45 13.01
C VAL A 76 14.74 -8.31 13.91
N VAL A 77 15.12 -9.50 13.47
CA VAL A 77 15.99 -10.41 14.26
C VAL A 77 17.36 -9.78 14.54
N ARG A 78 17.90 -9.01 13.58
CA ARG A 78 19.17 -8.29 13.77
C ARG A 78 19.03 -7.13 14.73
N LEU A 79 17.92 -6.40 14.66
CA LEU A 79 17.62 -5.31 15.59
C LEU A 79 17.45 -5.81 17.02
N GLU A 80 16.83 -6.99 17.21
CA GLU A 80 16.75 -7.64 18.53
C GLU A 80 18.14 -7.94 19.12
N VAL A 81 19.10 -8.36 18.29
CA VAL A 81 20.49 -8.58 18.73
C VAL A 81 21.15 -7.25 19.11
N LEU A 82 20.96 -6.19 18.32
CA LEU A 82 21.53 -4.87 18.60
C LEU A 82 20.96 -4.24 19.88
N LEU A 83 19.65 -4.38 20.11
CA LEU A 83 18.96 -3.90 21.32
C LEU A 83 19.06 -4.87 22.51
N GLN A 84 19.65 -6.04 22.30
CA GLN A 84 19.79 -7.13 23.27
C GLN A 84 18.46 -7.55 23.92
N ARG A 85 17.37 -7.53 23.14
CA ARG A 85 16.03 -7.87 23.62
C ARG A 85 15.13 -8.38 22.51
N LYS A 86 14.10 -9.14 22.88
CA LYS A 86 13.03 -9.52 21.95
C LYS A 86 12.04 -8.39 21.76
N LEU A 87 11.54 -8.24 20.53
CA LEU A 87 10.58 -7.20 20.16
C LEU A 87 9.24 -7.83 19.81
N VAL A 88 8.15 -7.14 20.14
CA VAL A 88 6.82 -7.47 19.64
C VAL A 88 6.74 -7.06 18.18
N TYR A 89 6.38 -8.00 17.30
CA TYR A 89 6.29 -7.75 15.86
C TYR A 89 4.84 -7.46 15.45
N PHE A 90 4.65 -6.36 14.72
CA PHE A 90 3.40 -6.02 14.04
C PHE A 90 3.64 -6.00 12.54
N ALA A 91 2.84 -6.75 11.79
CA ALA A 91 2.83 -6.64 10.34
C ALA A 91 2.18 -5.32 9.91
N CYS A 92 2.79 -4.62 8.95
CA CYS A 92 2.25 -3.38 8.42
C CYS A 92 0.86 -3.62 7.80
N ARG A 93 -0.16 -2.96 8.36
CA ARG A 93 -1.55 -3.06 7.89
C ARG A 93 -1.67 -2.74 6.40
N HIS A 94 -0.97 -1.71 5.92
CA HIS A 94 -1.00 -1.33 4.51
C HIS A 94 -0.45 -2.46 3.61
N HIS A 95 0.63 -3.11 4.03
CA HIS A 95 1.20 -4.21 3.27
C HIS A 95 0.31 -5.45 3.29
N LEU A 96 -0.31 -5.78 4.43
CA LEU A 96 -1.29 -6.88 4.51
C LEU A 96 -2.49 -6.64 3.59
N LEU A 97 -3.02 -5.42 3.59
CA LEU A 97 -4.11 -5.03 2.69
C LEU A 97 -3.66 -5.08 1.22
N ASP A 98 -2.38 -4.85 0.92
CA ASP A 98 -1.79 -5.05 -0.41
C ASP A 98 -1.76 -6.51 -0.86
N LEU A 99 -1.35 -7.40 0.04
CA LEU A 99 -1.20 -8.82 -0.27
C LEU A 99 -2.51 -9.52 -0.65
N ILE A 100 -3.64 -9.15 -0.05
CA ILE A 100 -4.93 -9.82 -0.28
C ILE A 100 -5.35 -9.75 -1.76
N PRO A 101 -5.62 -8.58 -2.35
CA PRO A 101 -6.02 -8.50 -3.75
C PRO A 101 -4.84 -8.83 -4.66
N LYS A 102 -3.58 -8.57 -4.30
CA LYS A 102 -2.43 -9.05 -5.10
C LYS A 102 -2.51 -10.55 -5.34
N ASN A 103 -2.82 -11.33 -4.30
CA ASN A 103 -2.93 -12.78 -4.40
C ASN A 103 -4.22 -13.24 -5.09
N ILE A 104 -5.35 -12.55 -4.85
CA ILE A 104 -6.62 -12.88 -5.53
C ILE A 104 -6.50 -12.59 -7.03
N PHE A 105 -6.04 -11.40 -7.42
CA PHE A 105 -5.81 -11.03 -8.82
C PHE A 105 -4.81 -11.95 -9.51
N GLY A 106 -3.71 -12.31 -8.83
CA GLY A 106 -2.74 -13.26 -9.38
C GLY A 106 -3.28 -14.68 -9.59
N LYS A 107 -4.42 -15.03 -8.99
CA LYS A 107 -5.13 -16.29 -9.23
C LYS A 107 -6.24 -16.16 -10.28
N MET A 108 -6.94 -15.03 -10.32
CA MET A 108 -8.06 -14.80 -11.25
C MET A 108 -7.58 -14.48 -12.67
N ILE A 109 -6.43 -13.81 -12.78
CA ILE A 109 -5.77 -13.53 -14.06
C ILE A 109 -4.64 -14.56 -14.15
N GLU A 110 -4.73 -15.49 -15.11
CA GLU A 110 -3.77 -16.60 -15.23
C GLU A 110 -2.31 -16.11 -15.14
N PRO A 111 -1.43 -16.84 -14.45
CA PRO A 111 -0.01 -16.51 -14.37
C PRO A 111 0.66 -16.83 -15.71
N SER A 112 0.45 -16.01 -16.73
CA SER A 112 1.25 -16.08 -17.93
C SER A 112 2.56 -15.32 -17.72
N SER A 113 3.64 -15.89 -18.21
CA SER A 113 4.99 -15.37 -18.14
C SER A 113 5.10 -14.08 -18.97
N SER A 114 4.73 -12.93 -18.39
CA SER A 114 4.72 -11.54 -18.95
C SER A 114 3.32 -10.98 -19.29
N PRO A 115 3.17 -9.68 -19.61
CA PRO A 115 2.41 -8.64 -18.91
C PRO A 115 0.88 -8.63 -19.14
N ASP A 116 0.14 -9.65 -18.66
CA ASP A 116 -1.31 -9.76 -18.89
C ASP A 116 -2.19 -8.80 -18.09
N LEU A 117 -1.78 -8.38 -16.89
CA LEU A 117 -2.42 -7.26 -16.20
C LEU A 117 -2.34 -5.97 -17.04
N GLY A 118 -1.23 -5.80 -17.75
CA GLY A 118 -1.08 -4.76 -18.75
C GLY A 118 -1.99 -4.97 -19.95
N ALA A 119 -2.29 -6.21 -20.36
CA ALA A 119 -3.15 -6.49 -21.51
C ALA A 119 -4.62 -6.21 -21.23
N LEU A 120 -5.16 -6.68 -20.08
CA LEU A 120 -6.52 -6.36 -19.65
C LEU A 120 -6.70 -4.84 -19.51
N CYS A 121 -5.76 -4.15 -18.87
CA CYS A 121 -5.86 -2.70 -18.73
C CYS A 121 -5.57 -1.92 -20.01
N ARG A 122 -4.73 -2.43 -20.91
CA ARG A 122 -4.56 -1.84 -22.25
C ARG A 122 -5.87 -1.92 -23.03
N ARG A 123 -6.54 -3.07 -22.99
CA ARG A 123 -7.85 -3.28 -23.62
C ARG A 123 -8.90 -2.39 -22.98
N PHE A 124 -9.00 -2.38 -21.65
CA PHE A 124 -9.98 -1.54 -20.97
C PHE A 124 -9.73 -0.06 -21.25
N LYS A 125 -8.47 0.37 -21.32
CA LYS A 125 -8.10 1.73 -21.70
C LYS A 125 -8.39 2.06 -23.16
N SER A 126 -8.26 1.11 -24.09
CA SER A 126 -8.58 1.34 -25.51
C SER A 126 -10.08 1.47 -25.73
N GLU A 127 -10.89 0.65 -25.05
CA GLU A 127 -12.36 0.69 -25.18
C GLU A 127 -13.00 1.81 -24.34
N TRP A 128 -12.29 2.34 -23.34
CA TRP A 128 -12.83 3.34 -22.39
C TRP A 128 -13.55 4.54 -23.04
N PRO A 129 -13.03 5.17 -24.12
CA PRO A 129 -13.71 6.31 -24.76
C PRO A 129 -15.13 5.95 -25.23
N ASP A 130 -15.30 4.75 -25.79
CA ASP A 130 -16.52 4.31 -26.47
C ASP A 130 -17.51 3.61 -25.53
N MET A 131 -17.09 3.23 -24.31
CA MET A 131 -17.98 2.64 -23.32
C MET A 131 -19.07 3.61 -22.83
N ASP A 132 -20.31 3.13 -22.74
CA ASP A 132 -21.39 3.86 -22.07
C ASP A 132 -21.22 3.80 -20.54
N LYS A 133 -20.87 4.94 -19.93
CA LYS A 133 -20.67 5.05 -18.47
C LYS A 133 -21.98 5.21 -17.69
N THR A 134 -23.11 5.36 -18.38
CA THR A 134 -24.44 5.48 -17.77
C THR A 134 -25.17 4.15 -17.68
N ASN A 135 -24.78 3.19 -18.54
CA ASN A 135 -25.33 1.84 -18.54
C ASN A 135 -24.57 0.92 -17.56
N PHE A 136 -24.89 1.05 -16.28
CA PHE A 136 -24.36 0.20 -15.21
C PHE A 136 -25.49 -0.39 -14.38
N LYS A 137 -25.18 -1.46 -13.63
CA LYS A 137 -26.10 -2.07 -12.67
C LYS A 137 -25.36 -2.33 -11.37
N ALA A 138 -26.02 -2.11 -10.24
CA ALA A 138 -25.54 -2.57 -8.94
C ALA A 138 -25.34 -4.09 -8.96
N ALA A 139 -24.22 -4.55 -8.46
CA ALA A 139 -23.93 -5.98 -8.37
C ALA A 139 -24.63 -6.61 -7.18
N VAL A 140 -24.79 -5.85 -6.10
CA VAL A 140 -25.56 -6.21 -4.92
C VAL A 140 -26.49 -5.04 -4.62
N CYS A 141 -27.79 -5.29 -4.51
CA CYS A 141 -28.71 -4.29 -3.97
C CYS A 141 -28.86 -4.58 -2.48
N VAL A 142 -28.26 -3.74 -1.64
CA VAL A 142 -28.56 -3.76 -0.22
C VAL A 142 -29.69 -2.74 -0.02
N ASP A 143 -30.81 -3.14 0.58
CA ASP A 143 -31.96 -2.24 0.85
C ASP A 143 -31.65 -1.16 1.92
N ASP A 144 -30.37 -0.93 2.21
CA ASP A 144 -29.90 -0.07 3.27
C ASP A 144 -29.36 1.24 2.71
N THR A 145 -29.77 2.35 3.32
CA THR A 145 -29.35 3.70 2.90
C THR A 145 -27.87 3.98 3.15
N ASN A 146 -27.23 3.15 3.98
CA ASN A 146 -25.80 3.17 4.25
C ASN A 146 -25.23 1.74 4.20
N PRO A 147 -25.08 1.16 3.00
CA PRO A 147 -24.76 -0.26 2.86
C PRO A 147 -23.35 -0.63 3.36
N LEU A 148 -22.52 0.36 3.66
CA LEU A 148 -21.18 0.19 4.24
C LEU A 148 -21.11 0.56 5.73
N GLY A 149 -22.20 1.05 6.32
CA GLY A 149 -22.19 1.56 7.69
C GLY A 149 -21.20 2.70 7.94
N LEU A 150 -20.75 3.39 6.87
CA LEU A 150 -19.76 4.45 6.98
C LEU A 150 -20.42 5.72 7.50
N PRO A 151 -19.89 6.36 8.56
CA PRO A 151 -20.40 7.65 9.00
C PRO A 151 -20.21 8.67 7.87
N SER A 152 -21.27 9.37 7.49
CA SER A 152 -21.24 10.43 6.46
C SER A 152 -20.19 11.51 6.77
N THR A 153 -19.80 11.62 8.04
CA THR A 153 -18.90 12.63 8.61
C THR A 153 -17.44 12.20 8.74
N ASP A 154 -17.09 10.91 8.51
CA ASP A 154 -15.70 10.43 8.66
C ASP A 154 -14.84 10.64 7.41
N VAL A 155 -15.50 10.81 6.26
CA VAL A 155 -14.84 11.17 4.99
C VAL A 155 -14.33 12.61 5.03
N GLU A 156 -14.96 13.48 5.83
CA GLU A 156 -14.68 14.92 5.86
C GLU A 156 -13.46 15.33 6.73
N LYS A 157 -12.83 14.41 7.49
CA LYS A 157 -11.81 14.81 8.49
C LYS A 157 -10.41 14.24 8.33
N LYS A 158 -10.11 13.46 7.30
CA LYS A 158 -8.73 13.03 7.05
C LYS A 158 -8.39 13.14 5.57
N HIS A 159 -7.12 13.43 5.31
CA HIS A 159 -6.49 13.46 3.99
C HIS A 159 -6.52 12.03 3.39
N ILE A 160 -7.70 11.57 2.99
CA ILE A 160 -7.88 10.29 2.30
C ILE A 160 -7.23 10.46 0.94
N ARG A 161 -6.30 9.56 0.59
CA ARG A 161 -5.69 9.57 -0.73
C ARG A 161 -6.77 9.38 -1.79
N ALA A 162 -6.67 10.11 -2.90
CA ALA A 162 -7.70 10.17 -3.93
C ALA A 162 -8.08 8.81 -4.55
N ASP A 163 -7.20 7.82 -4.49
CA ASP A 163 -7.45 6.43 -4.91
C ASP A 163 -8.32 5.66 -3.92
N TYR A 164 -8.18 5.89 -2.61
CA TYR A 164 -9.07 5.32 -1.59
C TYR A 164 -10.46 5.94 -1.64
N GLU A 165 -10.52 7.26 -1.85
CA GLU A 165 -11.79 7.96 -2.06
C GLU A 165 -12.54 7.37 -3.25
N TYR A 166 -11.85 7.19 -4.39
CA TYR A 166 -12.48 6.60 -5.57
C TYR A 166 -12.94 5.15 -5.35
N LEU A 167 -12.17 4.35 -4.60
CA LEU A 167 -12.60 2.99 -4.22
C LEU A 167 -13.90 3.02 -3.38
N LEU A 168 -14.03 3.98 -2.46
CA LEU A 168 -15.26 4.14 -1.67
C LEU A 168 -16.44 4.54 -2.55
N GLU A 169 -16.25 5.47 -3.49
CA GLU A 169 -17.28 5.85 -4.47
C GLU A 169 -17.74 4.63 -5.28
N LEU A 170 -16.81 3.81 -5.77
CA LEU A 170 -17.12 2.57 -6.49
C LEU A 170 -17.85 1.54 -5.62
N ALA A 171 -17.46 1.37 -4.36
CA ALA A 171 -18.13 0.46 -3.43
C ALA A 171 -19.58 0.88 -3.17
N ILE A 172 -19.84 2.19 -3.03
CA ILE A 172 -21.21 2.73 -2.90
C ILE A 172 -22.04 2.39 -4.15
N ILE A 173 -21.51 2.63 -5.35
CA ILE A 173 -22.19 2.32 -6.62
C ILE A 173 -22.46 0.80 -6.74
N PHE A 174 -21.46 -0.03 -6.40
CA PHE A 174 -21.56 -1.49 -6.45
C PHE A 174 -22.71 -2.04 -5.59
N LEU A 175 -22.97 -1.39 -4.44
CA LEU A 175 -24.01 -1.73 -3.47
C LEU A 175 -25.37 -1.07 -3.77
N GLY A 176 -25.49 -0.30 -4.86
CA GLY A 176 -26.72 0.36 -5.28
C GLY A 176 -26.94 1.76 -4.69
N GLY A 177 -25.98 2.30 -3.94
CA GLY A 177 -26.02 3.67 -3.44
C GLY A 177 -25.54 4.71 -4.45
N THR A 178 -25.72 5.99 -4.12
CA THR A 178 -25.20 7.13 -4.91
C THR A 178 -24.15 7.90 -4.10
N PRO A 179 -22.90 8.03 -4.59
CA PRO A 179 -21.86 8.81 -3.90
C PRO A 179 -22.20 10.31 -3.81
N PRO A 180 -21.58 11.08 -2.89
CA PRO A 180 -21.85 12.52 -2.72
C PRO A 180 -21.67 13.35 -4.00
N GLY A 181 -20.71 12.98 -4.85
CA GLY A 181 -20.43 13.63 -6.13
C GLY A 181 -21.27 13.14 -7.32
N GLY A 182 -22.25 12.26 -7.07
CA GLY A 182 -22.99 11.51 -8.08
C GLY A 182 -22.22 10.30 -8.63
N VAL A 183 -22.86 9.51 -9.48
CA VAL A 183 -22.23 8.34 -10.12
C VAL A 183 -21.27 8.80 -11.21
N LYS A 184 -19.98 8.54 -11.02
CA LYS A 184 -18.92 8.86 -11.96
C LYS A 184 -17.89 7.74 -11.98
N PHE A 185 -17.55 7.24 -13.17
CA PHE A 185 -16.46 6.30 -13.36
C PHE A 185 -15.25 7.01 -13.98
N ARG A 186 -14.06 6.77 -13.41
CA ARG A 186 -12.78 7.33 -13.86
C ARG A 186 -12.09 6.37 -14.84
N PRO A 187 -11.34 6.89 -15.81
CA PRO A 187 -10.59 6.07 -16.76
C PRO A 187 -9.55 5.19 -16.06
N PRO A 188 -9.28 3.98 -16.58
CA PRO A 188 -8.22 3.12 -16.08
C PRO A 188 -6.89 3.86 -16.00
N LEU A 189 -6.38 3.94 -14.77
CA LEU A 189 -5.03 4.42 -14.51
C LEU A 189 -4.03 3.38 -15.04
N ALA A 190 -2.82 3.82 -15.37
CA ALA A 190 -1.74 2.90 -15.67
C ALA A 190 -1.51 1.96 -14.48
N LEU A 191 -1.85 0.68 -14.64
CA LEU A 191 -1.49 -0.38 -13.69
C LEU A 191 0.00 -0.62 -13.77
N SER A 192 0.72 -0.14 -12.77
CA SER A 192 2.07 -0.63 -12.47
C SER A 192 1.99 -1.57 -11.28
N SER A 193 2.99 -2.45 -11.15
CA SER A 193 3.14 -3.30 -9.96
C SER A 193 3.26 -2.49 -8.66
N ALA A 194 3.62 -1.20 -8.75
CA ALA A 194 3.75 -0.27 -7.63
C ALA A 194 2.45 0.45 -7.24
N ARG A 195 1.39 0.34 -8.06
CA ARG A 195 0.08 0.98 -7.79
C ARG A 195 -0.93 -0.06 -7.33
N PHE A 196 -0.75 -0.49 -6.09
CA PHE A 196 -1.62 -1.43 -5.38
C PHE A 196 -3.13 -1.13 -5.60
N MET A 197 -3.55 0.10 -5.34
CA MET A 197 -4.97 0.49 -5.45
C MET A 197 -5.52 0.36 -6.87
N GLY A 198 -4.67 0.47 -7.89
CA GLY A 198 -5.09 0.25 -9.27
C GLY A 198 -5.65 -1.16 -9.48
N ARG A 199 -5.04 -2.19 -8.86
CA ARG A 199 -5.54 -3.56 -8.95
C ARG A 199 -6.87 -3.74 -8.24
N ILE A 200 -7.18 -2.98 -7.20
CA ILE A 200 -8.49 -3.11 -6.54
C ILE A 200 -9.57 -2.41 -7.37
N ILE A 201 -9.22 -1.27 -7.97
CA ILE A 201 -10.16 -0.38 -8.66
C ILE A 201 -10.54 -0.91 -10.05
N TYR A 202 -9.64 -1.58 -10.77
CA TYR A 202 -9.79 -2.05 -12.16
C TYR A 202 -9.47 -3.53 -12.28
#